data_AF-A0A2V2Z1D3-F1
#
_entry.id   AF-A0A2V2Z1D3-F1
#
_cell.length_a   1.000
_cell.length_b   1.000
_cell.length_c   1.000
_cell.angle_alpha   90.00
_cell.angle_beta   90.00
_cell.angle_gamma   90.00
#
_symmetry.space_group_name_H-M   'P 1'
#
loop_
_entity.id
_entity.type
_entity.pdbx_description
1 polymer ?
#
loop_
_entity_poly.entity_id
_entity_poly.type
_entity_poly.pdbx_seq_one_letter_code
_entity_poly.pdbx_strand_id
1 'polypeptide(L)'
;MSNNNKPAASAGLKITFDIIFVIGLILMLIKLVFLVLDKMVGLSMPAFNDKFIWNIGPLALMVIGGIGSGAIREKQKGTGDE
;
A
#
# COMPACT_ATOMS: atom_id res chain seq x y z
N MET A 1 27.69 9.54 -27.69
CA MET A 1 27.44 9.24 -26.27
C MET A 1 25.92 9.30 -26.07
N SER A 2 25.20 8.19 -26.20
CA SER A 2 23.73 8.20 -26.06
C SER A 2 23.38 8.29 -24.58
N ASN A 3 22.98 9.47 -24.12
CA ASN A 3 22.51 9.70 -22.77
C ASN A 3 21.07 9.20 -22.64
N ASN A 4 20.91 7.88 -22.58
CA ASN A 4 19.61 7.24 -22.33
C ASN A 4 19.30 7.29 -20.83
N ASN A 5 19.18 8.49 -20.29
CA ASN A 5 18.79 8.76 -18.91
C ASN A 5 17.27 8.82 -18.76
N LYS A 6 16.54 7.81 -19.28
CA LYS A 6 15.10 7.67 -19.04
C LYS A 6 14.82 6.70 -17.87
N PRO A 7 14.83 7.20 -16.62
CA PRO A 7 14.07 6.54 -15.56
C PRO A 7 13.14 7.50 -14.81
N ALA A 8 12.58 8.54 -15.45
CA ALA A 8 11.71 9.48 -14.71
C ALA A 8 10.25 9.01 -14.59
N ALA A 9 9.69 8.38 -15.63
CA ALA A 9 8.27 8.01 -15.64
C ALA A 9 7.96 6.70 -14.91
N SER A 10 8.90 5.74 -14.90
CA SER A 10 8.72 4.42 -14.27
C SER A 10 9.14 4.39 -12.80
N ALA A 11 10.06 5.26 -12.37
CA ALA A 11 10.43 5.42 -10.97
C ALA A 11 9.26 6.00 -10.14
N GLY A 12 8.54 6.99 -10.68
CA GLY A 12 7.40 7.62 -10.00
C GLY A 12 6.28 6.63 -9.68
N LEU A 13 5.88 5.79 -10.64
CA LEU A 13 4.81 4.82 -10.42
C LEU A 13 5.19 3.77 -9.37
N LYS A 14 6.45 3.35 -9.35
CA LYS A 14 6.99 2.42 -8.36
C LYS A 14 6.99 3.00 -6.95
N ILE A 15 7.30 4.29 -6.80
CA ILE A 15 7.24 5.03 -5.54
C ILE A 15 5.78 5.18 -5.08
N THR A 16 4.85 5.49 -5.98
CA THR A 16 3.42 5.61 -5.64
C THR A 16 2.84 4.32 -5.07
N PHE A 17 3.15 3.15 -5.66
CA PHE A 17 2.70 1.86 -5.15
C PHE A 17 3.30 1.53 -3.77
N ASP A 18 4.55 1.90 -3.54
CA ASP A 18 5.21 1.72 -2.24
C ASP A 18 4.57 2.60 -1.16
N ILE A 19 4.26 3.86 -1.48
CA ILE A 19 3.52 4.77 -0.59
C ILE A 19 2.12 4.22 -0.28
N ILE A 20 1.39 3.73 -1.28
CA ILE A 20 0.08 3.09 -1.12
C ILE A 20 0.15 1.90 -0.16
N PHE A 21 1.18 1.07 -0.32
CA PHE A 21 1.41 -0.08 0.55
C PHE A 21 1.70 0.34 1.99
N VAL A 22 2.61 1.30 2.20
CA VAL A 22 2.96 1.82 3.53
C VAL A 22 1.76 2.47 4.22
N ILE A 23 0.95 3.25 3.49
CA ILE A 23 -0.30 3.83 4.01
C ILE A 23 -1.26 2.72 4.45
N GLY A 24 -1.44 1.67 3.64
CA GLY A 24 -2.25 0.51 4.00
C GLY A 24 -1.76 -0.17 5.28
N LEU A 25 -0.44 -0.34 5.41
CA LEU A 25 0.21 -0.95 6.57
C LEU A 25 0.01 -0.13 7.85
N ILE A 26 0.19 1.19 7.78
CA ILE A 26 -0.04 2.12 8.89
C ILE A 26 -1.51 2.09 9.31
N LEU A 27 -2.45 2.15 8.37
CA LEU A 27 -3.87 2.05 8.67
C LEU A 27 -4.22 0.73 9.38
N MET A 28 -3.59 -0.37 8.98
CA MET A 28 -3.78 -1.68 9.61
C MET A 28 -3.26 -1.71 11.05
N LEU A 29 -2.09 -1.12 11.31
CA LEU A 29 -1.53 -0.99 12.65
C LEU A 29 -2.41 -0.13 13.57
N ILE A 30 -2.87 1.02 13.08
CA ILE A 30 -3.80 1.89 13.82
C ILE A 30 -5.07 1.11 14.18
N LYS A 31 -5.66 0.40 13.20
CA LYS A 31 -6.84 -0.44 13.43
C LYS A 31 -6.60 -1.48 14.53
N LEU A 32 -5.44 -2.14 14.53
CA LEU A 32 -5.09 -3.15 15.54
C LEU A 32 -4.98 -2.53 16.94
N VAL A 33 -4.33 -1.37 17.04
CA VAL A 33 -4.24 -0.61 18.31
C VAL A 33 -5.63 -0.24 18.81
N PHE A 34 -6.48 0.32 17.95
CA PHE A 34 -7.86 0.66 18.30
C PHE A 34 -8.69 -0.55 18.73
N LEU A 35 -8.53 -1.69 18.06
CA LEU A 35 -9.24 -2.93 18.41
C LEU A 35 -8.82 -3.47 19.77
N VAL A 36 -7.52 -3.39 20.10
CA VAL A 36 -7.00 -3.77 21.42
C VAL A 36 -7.50 -2.80 22.49
N LEU A 37 -7.50 -1.49 22.21
CA LEU A 37 -8.00 -0.46 23.13
C LEU A 37 -9.52 -0.62 23.38
N ASP A 38 -10.32 -0.88 22.34
CA ASP A 38 -11.76 -1.15 22.45
C ASP A 38 -12.03 -2.38 23.32
N LYS A 39 -11.27 -3.47 23.11
CA LYS A 39 -11.33 -4.68 23.95
C LYS A 39 -10.92 -4.45 25.41
N MET A 40 -9.92 -3.58 25.66
CA MET A 40 -9.37 -3.32 27.00
C MET A 40 -10.21 -2.34 27.80
N VAL A 41 -10.75 -1.30 27.15
CA VAL A 41 -11.46 -0.19 27.80
C VAL A 41 -12.99 -0.35 27.66
N GLY A 42 -13.47 -1.32 26.87
CA GLY A 42 -14.90 -1.49 26.58
C GLY A 42 -15.49 -0.29 25.84
N LEU A 43 -14.62 0.47 25.17
CA LEU A 43 -14.93 1.75 24.55
C LEU A 43 -15.65 1.48 23.23
N SER A 44 -16.89 1.01 23.30
CA SER A 44 -17.73 0.71 22.14
C SER A 44 -17.75 1.93 21.23
N MET A 45 -16.87 1.97 20.23
CA MET A 45 -16.77 3.03 19.22
C MET A 45 -17.48 2.54 17.97
N PRO A 46 -18.80 2.78 17.82
CA PRO A 46 -19.57 2.27 16.69
C PRO A 46 -19.10 2.91 15.38
N ALA A 47 -18.46 4.09 15.47
CA ALA A 47 -17.99 4.86 14.33
C ALA A 47 -16.95 4.12 13.45
N PHE A 48 -16.21 3.15 14.01
CA PHE A 48 -15.15 2.42 13.31
C PHE A 48 -15.46 0.94 13.03
N ASN A 49 -16.46 0.36 13.70
CA ASN A 49 -16.73 -1.08 13.62
C ASN A 49 -17.57 -1.47 12.38
N ASP A 50 -18.54 -0.64 12.00
CA ASP A 50 -19.54 -0.99 10.97
C ASP A 50 -19.14 -0.65 9.52
N LYS A 51 -18.03 0.08 9.32
CA LYS A 51 -17.60 0.42 7.96
C LYS A 51 -16.80 -0.73 7.38
N PHE A 52 -17.43 -1.51 6.49
CA PHE A 52 -16.80 -2.56 5.68
C PHE A 52 -15.50 -2.08 4.99
N ILE A 53 -15.51 -0.83 4.51
CA ILE A 53 -14.34 -0.13 3.92
C ILE A 53 -13.19 0.04 4.93
N TRP A 54 -13.45 0.20 6.22
CA TRP A 54 -12.41 0.30 7.25
C TRP A 54 -11.81 -1.07 7.63
N ASN A 55 -12.46 -2.17 7.24
CA ASN A 55 -11.93 -3.52 7.42
C ASN A 55 -11.13 -3.97 6.19
N ILE A 56 -11.70 -3.78 5.00
CA ILE A 56 -11.09 -4.24 3.75
C ILE A 56 -10.17 -3.20 3.14
N GLY A 57 -10.34 -1.90 3.43
CA GLY A 57 -9.53 -0.82 2.87
C GLY A 57 -8.03 -1.03 3.05
N PRO A 58 -7.51 -1.19 4.29
CA PRO A 58 -6.08 -1.39 4.51
C PRO A 58 -5.53 -2.62 3.75
N LEU A 59 -6.32 -3.70 3.73
CA LEU A 59 -5.98 -4.95 3.08
C LEU A 59 -5.95 -4.80 1.54
N ALA A 60 -6.94 -4.11 0.96
CA ALA A 60 -7.02 -3.82 -0.46
C ALA A 60 -5.88 -2.87 -0.90
N LEU A 61 -5.58 -1.83 -0.11
CA LEU A 61 -4.44 -0.93 -0.33
C LEU A 61 -3.12 -1.72 -0.36
N MET A 62 -2.91 -2.66 0.57
CA MET A 62 -1.72 -3.52 0.57
C MET A 62 -1.64 -4.45 -0.64
N VAL A 63 -2.74 -5.08 -1.04
CA VAL A 63 -2.76 -6.00 -2.21
C VAL A 63 -2.47 -5.24 -3.49
N ILE A 64 -3.11 -4.09 -3.70
CA ILE A 64 -2.88 -3.21 -4.86
C ILE A 64 -1.44 -2.68 -4.84
N GLY A 65 -0.97 -2.20 -3.69
CA GLY A 65 0.41 -1.75 -3.42
C GLY A 65 1.46 -2.80 -3.78
N GLY A 66 1.32 -4.00 -3.24
CA GLY A 66 2.27 -5.11 -3.38
C GLY A 66 2.31 -5.69 -4.79
N ILE A 67 1.15 -5.99 -5.37
CA ILE A 67 1.07 -6.56 -6.73
C ILE A 67 1.54 -5.53 -7.77
N GLY A 68 1.08 -4.27 -7.65
CA GLY A 68 1.46 -3.21 -8.58
C GLY A 68 2.94 -2.85 -8.53
N SER A 69 3.55 -2.81 -7.33
CA SER A 69 4.99 -2.62 -7.17
C SER A 69 5.81 -3.78 -7.78
N GLY A 70 5.33 -5.02 -7.62
CA GLY A 70 5.95 -6.21 -8.21
C GLY A 70 5.93 -6.21 -9.74
N ALA A 71 4.76 -5.95 -10.34
CA ALA A 71 4.58 -5.97 -11.79
C ALA A 71 5.43 -4.93 -12.53
N ILE A 72 5.64 -3.75 -11.94
CA ILE A 72 6.48 -2.69 -12.54
C ILE A 72 7.96 -3.07 -12.48
N ARG A 73 8.38 -3.73 -11.38
CA ARG A 73 9.77 -4.16 -11.20
C ARG A 73 10.18 -5.24 -12.20
N GLU A 74 9.23 -6.06 -12.62
CA GLU A 74 9.42 -7.12 -13.63
C GLU A 74 9.47 -6.55 -15.05
N LYS A 75 8.59 -5.59 -15.40
CA LYS A 75 8.67 -4.87 -16.68
C LYS A 75 9.98 -4.10 -16.88
N GLN A 76 10.62 -3.62 -15.80
CA GLN A 76 11.90 -2.92 -15.92
C GLN A 76 13.09 -3.83 -16.22
N LYS A 77 13.03 -5.13 -15.85
CA LYS A 77 14.10 -6.09 -16.19
C LYS A 77 13.99 -6.62 -17.62
N GLY A 78 12.79 -6.69 -18.19
CA GLY A 78 12.56 -7.25 -19.52
C GLY A 78 12.76 -6.30 -20.72
N THR A 79 13.10 -5.03 -20.51
CA THR A 79 13.27 -4.03 -21.59
C THR A 79 14.67 -3.40 -21.58
N GLY A 80 15.64 -4.08 -20.96
CA GLY A 80 17.05 -3.69 -20.95
C GLY A 80 17.98 -4.60 -21.75
N ASP A 81 17.47 -5.71 -22.27
CA ASP A 81 18.25 -6.77 -22.94
C ASP A 81 17.71 -7.11 -24.34
N GLU A 82 17.33 -6.09 -25.12
CA GLU A 82 17.11 -6.20 -26.57
C GLU A 82 17.87 -5.11 -27.33
#